data_AF-A0A085WXW3-F1
#
_entry.id   AF-A0A085WXW3-F1
#
_cell.length_a   1.000
_cell.length_b   1.000
_cell.length_c   1.000
_cell.angle_alpha   90.00
_cell.angle_beta   90.00
_cell.angle_gamma   90.00
#
_symmetry.space_group_name_H-M   'P 1'
#
loop_
_entity.id
_entity.type
_entity.pdbx_description
1 polymer ?
#
loop_
_entity_poly.entity_id
_entity_poly.type
_entity_poly.pdbx_seq_one_letter_code
_entity_poly.pdbx_strand_id
1 'polypeptide(L)'
;MLVMDPAEVDLRIDVKRPEPPAACPPEVQRPEPRPEDFVLKGYVNDRGVQTAVIEPVKDRAQGLWTDRGVSYRGNGWVLFDVVINSFPGRPLFAPRDATLTGKGGVPLRARLVTAAVDASTPEGVIRVLVVAEEPPPSAGLVFTVEVDGGDGRSLVIPRANLPKPVEEGKP
;
A
#
# COMPACT_ATOMS: atom_id res chain seq x y z
N MET A 1 1.22 6.02 -79.08
CA MET A 1 1.90 7.20 -78.51
C MET A 1 0.90 7.87 -77.58
N LEU A 2 0.91 7.49 -76.31
CA LEU A 2 0.06 8.08 -75.28
C LEU A 2 0.92 9.10 -74.53
N VAL A 3 0.68 10.38 -74.79
CA VAL A 3 1.24 11.49 -74.01
C VAL A 3 0.27 11.69 -72.84
N MET A 4 0.74 11.49 -71.62
CA MET A 4 0.00 11.92 -70.43
C MET A 4 0.42 13.35 -70.11
N ASP A 5 -0.55 14.25 -70.18
CA ASP A 5 -0.45 15.65 -69.78
C ASP A 5 -0.34 15.73 -68.24
N PRO A 6 0.73 16.31 -67.66
CA PRO A 6 0.86 16.46 -66.22
C PRO A 6 0.08 17.70 -65.77
N ALA A 7 -1.25 17.60 -65.71
CA ALA A 7 -2.08 18.66 -65.19
C ALA A 7 -2.66 18.29 -63.81
N GLU A 8 -2.37 19.17 -62.85
CA GLU A 8 -3.10 19.41 -61.60
C GLU A 8 -2.92 18.41 -60.45
N VAL A 9 -1.77 18.52 -59.79
CA VAL A 9 -1.66 18.22 -58.35
C VAL A 9 -1.98 19.51 -57.60
N ASP A 10 -3.25 19.72 -57.23
CA ASP A 10 -3.61 20.67 -56.18
C ASP A 10 -4.90 20.25 -55.47
N LEU A 11 -4.85 19.09 -54.79
CA LEU A 11 -5.88 18.66 -53.86
C LEU A 11 -5.79 19.52 -52.59
N ARG A 12 -6.44 20.69 -52.62
CA ARG A 12 -6.67 21.53 -51.44
C ARG A 12 -7.45 20.72 -50.40
N ILE A 13 -6.79 20.38 -49.30
CA ILE A 13 -7.44 19.77 -48.13
C ILE A 13 -8.10 20.90 -47.36
N ASP A 14 -9.43 21.00 -47.42
CA ASP A 14 -10.21 21.89 -46.57
C ASP A 14 -10.28 21.29 -45.16
N VAL A 15 -9.44 21.80 -44.25
CA VAL A 15 -9.43 21.38 -42.85
C VAL A 15 -10.54 22.12 -42.12
N LYS A 16 -11.73 21.50 -42.01
CA LYS A 16 -12.73 21.95 -41.03
C LYS A 16 -12.20 21.66 -39.63
N ARG A 17 -11.80 22.72 -38.91
CA ARG A 17 -11.55 22.64 -37.46
C ARG A 17 -12.91 22.38 -36.77
N PRO A 18 -13.10 21.24 -36.08
CA PRO A 18 -14.26 21.06 -35.22
C PRO A 18 -14.25 22.14 -34.15
N GLU A 19 -15.43 22.67 -33.79
CA GLU A 19 -15.55 23.57 -32.65
C GLU A 19 -14.93 22.90 -31.42
N PRO A 20 -14.10 23.63 -30.64
CA PRO A 20 -13.55 23.08 -29.41
C PRO A 20 -14.72 22.60 -28.54
N PRO A 21 -14.63 21.40 -27.93
CA PRO A 21 -15.64 20.97 -26.98
C PRO A 21 -15.83 22.05 -25.92
N ALA A 22 -17.07 22.20 -25.44
CA ALA A 22 -17.38 23.08 -24.32
C ALA A 22 -16.41 22.78 -23.15
N ALA A 23 -16.09 23.85 -22.40
CA ALA A 23 -15.08 23.85 -21.34
C ALA A 23 -15.02 22.53 -20.58
N CYS A 24 -13.79 22.01 -20.39
CA CYS A 24 -13.56 20.80 -19.60
C CYS A 24 -14.36 20.90 -18.28
N PRO A 25 -15.06 19.81 -17.89
CA PRO A 25 -15.71 19.77 -16.58
C PRO A 25 -14.70 20.23 -15.53
N PRO A 26 -15.11 21.03 -14.52
CA PRO A 26 -14.19 21.47 -13.48
C PRO A 26 -13.49 20.24 -12.92
N GLU A 27 -12.16 20.27 -12.94
CA GLU A 27 -11.36 19.18 -12.45
C GLU A 27 -11.68 19.01 -10.96
N VAL A 28 -12.45 17.98 -10.64
CA VAL A 28 -12.80 17.67 -9.26
C VAL A 28 -11.49 17.30 -8.58
N GLN A 29 -11.03 18.15 -7.67
CA GLN A 29 -9.84 17.89 -6.86
C GLN A 29 -10.02 16.53 -6.20
N ARG A 30 -9.22 15.56 -6.64
CA ARG A 30 -9.19 14.25 -6.00
C ARG A 30 -8.57 14.42 -4.62
N PRO A 31 -9.09 13.73 -3.60
CA PRO A 31 -8.44 13.68 -2.30
C PRO A 31 -6.97 13.28 -2.46
N GLU A 32 -6.09 13.90 -1.68
CA GLU A 32 -4.68 13.51 -1.67
C GLU A 32 -4.54 12.02 -1.32
N PRO A 33 -3.73 11.25 -2.06
CA PRO A 33 -3.54 9.84 -1.80
C PRO A 33 -2.89 9.64 -0.43
N ARG A 34 -3.42 8.71 0.36
CA ARG A 34 -2.84 8.32 1.64
C ARG A 34 -1.74 7.28 1.45
N PRO A 35 -0.83 7.08 2.42
CA PRO A 35 0.24 6.09 2.32
C PRO A 35 -0.21 4.68 1.87
N GLU A 36 -1.31 4.18 2.44
CA GLU A 36 -1.88 2.88 2.09
C GLU A 36 -2.39 2.80 0.64
N ASP A 37 -2.82 3.92 0.04
CA ASP A 37 -3.33 3.92 -1.34
C ASP A 37 -2.23 3.52 -2.32
N PHE A 38 -0.98 3.92 -2.07
CA PHE A 38 0.14 3.57 -2.94
C PHE A 38 0.39 2.05 -2.95
N VAL A 39 0.25 1.40 -1.79
CA VAL A 39 0.46 -0.05 -1.65
C VAL A 39 -0.76 -0.82 -2.16
N LEU A 40 -1.97 -0.39 -1.81
CA LEU A 40 -3.22 -1.05 -2.21
C LEU A 40 -3.47 -0.95 -3.72
N LYS A 41 -3.11 0.17 -4.36
CA LYS A 41 -3.22 0.36 -5.82
C LYS A 41 -2.03 -0.22 -6.60
N GLY A 42 -1.04 -0.79 -5.91
CA GLY A 42 0.13 -1.41 -6.52
C GLY A 42 1.12 -0.42 -7.15
N TYR A 43 1.08 0.85 -6.77
CA TYR A 43 2.05 1.86 -7.23
C TYR A 43 3.42 1.65 -6.59
N VAL A 44 3.47 1.08 -5.39
CA VAL A 44 4.71 0.66 -4.72
C VAL A 44 4.61 -0.80 -4.30
N ASN A 45 5.75 -1.49 -4.36
CA ASN A 45 5.91 -2.87 -3.89
C ASN A 45 7.37 -3.11 -3.50
N ASP A 46 7.66 -4.31 -3.01
CA ASP A 46 8.98 -4.76 -2.58
C ASP A 46 10.04 -4.81 -3.69
N ARG A 47 9.66 -4.69 -4.96
CA ARG A 47 10.58 -4.64 -6.11
C ARG A 47 10.89 -3.23 -6.59
N GLY A 48 9.99 -2.28 -6.35
CA GLY A 48 10.07 -0.91 -6.88
C GLY A 48 10.62 0.12 -5.91
N VAL A 49 10.61 -0.16 -4.60
CA VAL A 49 11.11 0.74 -3.55
C VAL A 49 11.90 -0.04 -2.50
N GLN A 50 12.67 0.68 -1.70
CA GLN A 50 13.38 0.06 -0.57
C GLN A 50 12.38 -0.40 0.50
N THR A 51 12.41 -1.69 0.82
CA THR A 51 11.53 -2.32 1.80
C THR A 51 12.33 -3.19 2.77
N ALA A 52 11.70 -3.63 3.85
CA ALA A 52 12.23 -4.67 4.71
C ALA A 52 11.23 -5.83 4.82
N VAL A 53 11.75 -7.05 4.83
CA VAL A 53 10.95 -8.27 4.97
C VAL A 53 10.56 -8.45 6.43
N ILE A 54 9.30 -8.87 6.64
CA ILE A 54 8.76 -9.29 7.92
C ILE A 54 8.59 -10.80 7.88
N GLU A 55 9.22 -11.50 8.81
CA GLU A 55 9.16 -12.96 8.86
C GLU A 55 7.78 -13.48 9.29
N PRO A 56 7.33 -14.62 8.75
CA PRO A 56 6.08 -15.26 9.16
C PRO A 56 6.02 -15.55 10.66
N VAL A 57 4.87 -15.30 11.28
CA VAL A 57 4.61 -15.61 12.69
C VAL A 57 3.45 -16.60 12.79
N LYS A 58 3.55 -17.57 13.70
CA LYS A 58 2.46 -18.52 13.98
C LYS A 58 2.08 -18.42 15.46
N ASP A 59 0.83 -18.08 15.71
CA ASP A 59 0.23 -18.11 17.04
C ASP A 59 -0.89 -19.15 17.08
N ARG A 60 -0.55 -20.36 17.51
CA ARG A 60 -1.52 -21.45 17.62
C ARG A 60 -2.52 -21.24 18.75
N ALA A 61 -2.16 -20.49 19.80
CA ALA A 61 -3.05 -20.23 20.92
C ALA A 61 -4.21 -19.32 20.47
N GLN A 62 -3.86 -18.28 19.70
CA GLN A 62 -4.83 -17.37 19.08
C GLN A 62 -5.49 -17.96 17.82
N GLY A 63 -4.91 -19.02 17.27
CA GLY A 63 -5.40 -19.63 16.05
C GLY A 63 -5.20 -18.70 14.84
N LEU A 64 -4.05 -18.02 14.79
CA LEU A 64 -3.67 -17.09 13.74
C LEU A 64 -2.23 -17.37 13.24
N TRP A 65 -1.94 -17.06 11.99
CA TRP A 65 -0.56 -16.90 11.50
C TRP A 65 -0.48 -15.81 10.46
N THR A 66 0.74 -15.37 10.17
CA THR A 66 1.02 -14.53 9.02
C THR A 66 1.81 -15.28 7.97
N ASP A 67 1.64 -14.85 6.72
CA ASP A 67 2.64 -15.12 5.70
C ASP A 67 3.81 -14.14 5.85
N ARG A 68 4.72 -14.15 4.88
CA ARG A 68 5.79 -13.16 4.81
C ARG A 68 5.17 -11.79 4.54
N GLY A 69 5.48 -10.82 5.40
CA GLY A 69 5.04 -9.43 5.26
C GLY A 69 6.15 -8.53 4.73
N VAL A 70 5.79 -7.26 4.49
CA VAL A 70 6.70 -6.24 3.99
C VAL A 70 6.47 -4.94 4.74
N SER A 71 7.54 -4.21 5.04
CA SER A 71 7.45 -2.85 5.56
C SER A 71 8.04 -1.83 4.60
N TYR A 72 7.46 -0.64 4.65
CA TYR A 72 7.77 0.49 3.80
C TYR A 72 8.10 1.70 4.67
N ARG A 73 9.00 2.54 4.15
CA ARG A 73 9.32 3.84 4.71
C ARG A 73 9.14 4.87 3.61
N GLY A 74 8.22 5.81 3.83
CA GLY A 74 8.01 6.96 2.97
C GLY A 74 8.51 8.24 3.63
N ASN A 75 8.29 9.38 2.96
CA ASN A 75 8.58 10.67 3.57
C ASN A 75 7.53 11.01 4.63
N GLY A 76 7.90 10.92 5.91
CA GLY A 76 7.04 11.26 7.04
C GLY A 76 6.10 10.14 7.50
N TRP A 77 6.22 8.92 6.96
CA TRP A 77 5.37 7.80 7.36
C TRP A 77 6.06 6.44 7.20
N VAL A 78 5.55 5.46 7.94
CA VAL A 78 5.93 4.06 7.84
C VAL A 78 4.69 3.18 7.71
N LEU A 79 4.83 2.05 7.03
CA LEU A 79 3.72 1.14 6.78
C LEU A 79 4.18 -0.31 6.87
N PHE A 80 3.38 -1.15 7.51
CA PHE A 80 3.58 -2.59 7.57
C PHE A 80 2.41 -3.29 6.87
N ASP A 81 2.70 -4.06 5.82
CA ASP A 81 1.76 -4.82 5.02
C ASP A 81 1.85 -6.29 5.40
N VAL A 82 0.78 -6.83 5.96
CA VAL A 82 0.75 -8.17 6.55
C VAL A 82 -0.51 -8.90 6.12
N VAL A 83 -0.34 -10.14 5.69
CA VAL A 83 -1.44 -11.07 5.48
C VAL A 83 -1.58 -11.94 6.73
N ILE A 84 -2.76 -11.89 7.35
CA ILE A 84 -3.13 -12.68 8.52
C ILE A 84 -4.10 -13.77 8.07
N ASN A 85 -3.88 -14.97 8.58
CA ASN A 85 -4.63 -16.16 8.26
C ASN A 85 -5.19 -16.79 9.54
N SER A 86 -6.41 -17.31 9.47
CA SER A 86 -7.07 -18.06 10.55
C SER A 86 -6.92 -19.57 10.34
N PHE A 87 -6.71 -20.34 11.42
CA PHE A 87 -6.55 -21.81 11.28
C PHE A 87 -7.83 -22.46 10.79
N PRO A 88 -7.73 -23.56 10.00
CA PRO A 88 -8.90 -24.29 9.55
C PRO A 88 -9.84 -24.60 10.73
N GLY A 89 -11.14 -24.33 10.54
CA GLY A 89 -12.16 -24.50 11.58
C GLY A 89 -12.20 -23.41 12.66
N ARG A 90 -11.36 -22.37 12.57
CA ARG A 90 -11.48 -21.16 13.40
C ARG A 90 -12.35 -20.11 12.70
N PRO A 91 -13.09 -19.29 13.46
CA PRO A 91 -13.77 -18.13 12.89
C PRO A 91 -12.80 -17.16 12.22
N LEU A 92 -13.28 -16.45 11.20
CA LEU A 92 -12.53 -15.38 10.54
C LEU A 92 -12.07 -14.35 11.56
N PHE A 93 -10.79 -14.01 11.52
CA PHE A 93 -10.24 -12.93 12.32
C PHE A 93 -10.79 -11.58 11.86
N ALA A 94 -11.24 -10.75 12.80
CA ALA A 94 -11.81 -9.43 12.53
C ALA A 94 -10.94 -8.34 13.21
N PRO A 95 -9.87 -7.87 12.54
CA PRO A 95 -9.01 -6.80 13.01
C PRO A 95 -9.81 -5.53 13.36
N ARG A 96 -9.47 -4.90 14.48
CA ARG A 96 -10.11 -3.70 15.01
C ARG A 96 -9.14 -2.57 15.23
N ASP A 97 -7.98 -2.89 15.79
CA ASP A 97 -6.96 -1.90 16.07
C ASP A 97 -5.56 -2.49 15.83
N ALA A 98 -4.56 -1.62 15.79
CA ALA A 98 -3.17 -2.02 15.74
C ALA A 98 -2.28 -1.08 16.54
N THR A 99 -1.32 -1.67 17.25
CA THR A 99 -0.31 -0.94 18.01
C THR A 99 1.07 -1.24 17.45
N LEU A 100 1.88 -0.19 17.31
CA LEU A 100 3.30 -0.33 16.97
C LEU A 100 4.14 0.05 18.19
N THR A 101 5.02 -0.84 18.61
CA THR A 101 5.89 -0.59 19.77
C THR A 101 7.34 -0.63 19.34
N GLY A 102 8.03 0.50 19.48
CA GLY A 102 9.44 0.63 19.13
C GLY A 102 10.40 0.24 20.25
N LYS A 103 11.68 0.52 20.04
CA LYS A 103 12.73 0.37 21.05
C LYS A 103 12.36 1.09 22.35
N GLY A 104 12.57 0.42 23.48
CA GLY A 104 12.26 0.97 24.80
C GLY A 104 10.78 0.88 25.19
N GLY A 105 9.94 0.21 24.39
CA GLY A 105 8.53 0.02 24.72
C GLY A 105 7.65 1.23 24.42
N VAL A 106 8.14 2.17 23.61
CA VAL A 106 7.40 3.38 23.24
C VAL A 106 6.31 3.00 22.22
N PRO A 107 5.01 3.14 22.57
CA PRO A 107 3.94 2.91 21.61
C PRO A 107 3.86 4.08 20.63
N LEU A 108 3.63 3.77 19.37
CA LEU A 108 3.31 4.72 18.31
C LEU A 108 1.84 4.60 17.97
N ARG A 109 1.24 5.75 17.68
CA ARG A 109 -0.11 5.80 17.14
C ARG A 109 -0.09 5.24 15.74
N ALA A 110 -0.68 4.07 15.56
CA ALA A 110 -0.88 3.48 14.26
C ALA A 110 -2.35 3.55 13.85
N ARG A 111 -2.58 3.50 12.55
CA ARG A 111 -3.88 3.38 11.93
C ARG A 111 -3.92 2.05 11.22
N LEU A 112 -4.89 1.24 11.59
CA LEU A 112 -5.19 -0.02 10.92
C LEU A 112 -6.05 0.22 9.67
N VAL A 113 -5.65 -0.39 8.56
CA VAL A 113 -6.42 -0.44 7.32
C VAL A 113 -6.57 -1.89 6.91
N THR A 114 -7.80 -2.34 6.73
CA THR A 114 -8.09 -3.66 6.18
C THR A 114 -8.30 -3.53 4.67
N ALA A 115 -7.55 -4.31 3.89
CA ALA A 115 -7.77 -4.36 2.45
C ALA A 115 -9.16 -4.94 2.13
N ALA A 116 -9.78 -4.47 1.06
CA ALA A 116 -11.06 -5.00 0.62
C ALA A 116 -10.93 -6.50 0.29
N VAL A 117 -11.85 -7.30 0.82
CA VAL A 117 -11.98 -8.71 0.46
C VAL A 117 -12.67 -8.79 -0.90
N ASP A 118 -12.06 -9.51 -1.84
CA ASP A 118 -12.64 -9.79 -3.14
C ASP A 118 -12.91 -11.29 -3.33
N ALA A 119 -13.55 -11.66 -4.45
CA ALA A 119 -13.89 -13.04 -4.75
C ALA A 119 -12.66 -13.97 -4.90
N SER A 120 -11.45 -13.41 -5.04
CA SER A 120 -10.20 -14.16 -5.15
C SER A 120 -9.50 -14.36 -3.81
N THR A 121 -9.94 -13.65 -2.76
CA THR A 121 -9.37 -13.76 -1.42
C THR A 121 -9.80 -15.09 -0.79
N PRO A 122 -8.85 -15.97 -0.40
CA PRO A 122 -9.20 -17.24 0.22
C PRO A 122 -9.92 -17.04 1.56
N GLU A 123 -10.79 -17.98 1.93
CA GLU A 123 -11.47 -17.95 3.22
C GLU A 123 -10.47 -17.98 4.39
N GLY A 124 -10.73 -17.18 5.42
CA GLY A 124 -9.87 -17.11 6.60
C GLY A 124 -8.63 -16.20 6.43
N VAL A 125 -8.46 -15.58 5.26
CA VAL A 125 -7.34 -14.69 4.94
C VAL A 125 -7.79 -13.23 4.99
N ILE A 126 -6.98 -12.39 5.63
CA ILE A 126 -7.20 -10.95 5.70
C ILE A 126 -5.87 -10.22 5.54
N ARG A 127 -5.82 -9.24 4.63
CA ARG A 127 -4.66 -8.36 4.46
C ARG A 127 -4.89 -7.07 5.23
N VAL A 128 -3.93 -6.72 6.07
CA VAL A 128 -3.95 -5.51 6.89
C VAL A 128 -2.71 -4.65 6.61
N LEU A 129 -2.91 -3.35 6.63
CA LEU A 129 -1.86 -2.35 6.54
C LEU A 129 -1.88 -1.55 7.85
N VAL A 130 -0.76 -1.54 8.55
CA VAL A 130 -0.57 -0.77 9.79
C VAL A 130 0.27 0.44 9.44
N VAL A 131 -0.34 1.62 9.47
CA VAL A 131 0.25 2.88 9.03
C VAL A 131 0.54 3.76 10.23
N ALA A 132 1.74 4.33 10.34
CA ALA A 132 2.07 5.32 11.36
C ALA A 132 2.85 6.49 10.76
N GLU A 133 2.84 7.61 11.47
CA GLU A 133 3.78 8.70 11.21
C GLU A 133 5.21 8.21 11.40
N GLU A 134 6.16 8.90 10.77
CA GLU A 134 7.58 8.58 10.88
C GLU A 134 8.02 8.55 12.35
N PRO A 135 8.51 7.39 12.85
CA PRO A 135 8.97 7.30 14.22
C PRO A 135 10.19 8.19 14.48
N PRO A 136 10.33 8.74 15.70
CA PRO A 136 11.55 9.43 16.07
C PRO A 136 12.74 8.47 16.05
N PRO A 137 13.98 8.93 15.81
CA PRO A 137 15.17 8.06 15.77
C PRO A 137 15.37 7.20 17.03
N SER A 138 14.89 7.66 18.19
CA SER A 138 14.96 6.94 19.47
C SER A 138 14.14 5.64 19.48
N ALA A 139 13.10 5.53 18.65
CA ALA A 139 12.27 4.33 18.54
C ALA A 139 12.99 3.18 17.81
N GLY A 140 14.15 3.44 17.17
CA GLY A 140 14.91 2.43 16.44
C GLY A 140 14.25 1.99 15.13
N LEU A 141 14.71 0.86 14.60
CA LEU A 141 14.26 0.32 13.30
C LEU A 141 13.53 -1.02 13.43
N VAL A 142 13.36 -1.54 14.64
CA VAL A 142 12.69 -2.82 14.89
C VAL A 142 11.49 -2.54 15.78
N PHE A 143 10.33 -2.96 15.30
CA PHE A 143 9.05 -2.73 15.93
C PHE A 143 8.36 -4.05 16.23
N THR A 144 7.61 -4.06 17.33
CA THR A 144 6.55 -5.03 17.55
C THR A 144 5.27 -4.48 16.93
N VAL A 145 4.64 -5.25 16.05
CA VAL A 145 3.31 -4.95 15.50
C VAL A 145 2.32 -5.84 16.22
N GLU A 146 1.35 -5.25 16.90
CA GLU A 146 0.23 -5.97 17.49
C GLU A 146 -1.05 -5.58 16.74
N VAL A 147 -1.83 -6.58 16.34
CA VAL A 147 -3.13 -6.39 15.68
C VAL A 147 -4.19 -7.04 16.55
N ASP A 148 -5.11 -6.20 17.06
CA ASP A 148 -6.16 -6.61 17.98
C ASP A 148 -7.45 -6.88 17.24
N GLY A 149 -8.08 -8.02 17.54
CA GLY A 149 -9.36 -8.43 17.00
C GLY A 149 -10.53 -8.08 17.91
N GLY A 150 -11.72 -7.94 17.32
CA GLY A 150 -12.94 -7.65 18.07
C GLY A 150 -13.48 -8.82 18.91
N ASP A 151 -12.94 -10.02 18.72
CA ASP A 151 -13.34 -11.26 19.38
C ASP A 151 -12.40 -11.64 20.55
N GLY A 152 -11.56 -10.71 20.99
CA GLY A 152 -10.59 -10.92 22.07
C GLY A 152 -9.32 -11.68 21.63
N ARG A 153 -9.21 -12.02 20.35
CA ARG A 153 -7.95 -12.51 19.78
C ARG A 153 -7.04 -11.35 19.43
N SER A 154 -5.74 -11.54 19.53
CA SER A 154 -4.74 -10.62 18.97
C SER A 154 -3.63 -11.40 18.29
N LEU A 155 -2.86 -10.72 17.45
CA LEU A 155 -1.68 -11.28 16.81
C LEU A 155 -0.50 -10.33 17.05
N VAL A 156 0.60 -10.89 17.57
CA VAL A 156 1.83 -10.13 17.85
C VAL A 156 2.94 -10.56 16.90
N ILE A 157 3.50 -9.60 16.18
CA ILE A 157 4.64 -9.74 15.28
C ILE A 157 5.84 -9.03 15.92
N PRO A 158 6.74 -9.75 16.61
CA PRO A 158 7.68 -9.13 17.55
C PRO A 158 8.89 -8.44 16.89
N ARG A 159 9.15 -8.69 15.60
CA ARG A 159 10.37 -8.23 14.92
C ARG A 159 10.08 -7.76 13.50
N ALA A 160 9.25 -6.74 13.36
CA ALA A 160 9.04 -6.06 12.09
C ALA A 160 10.13 -4.99 11.91
N ASN A 161 11.06 -5.24 11.00
CA ASN A 161 12.11 -4.27 10.67
C ASN A 161 11.56 -3.18 9.76
N LEU A 162 12.11 -1.97 9.84
CA LEU A 162 11.92 -0.92 8.85
C LEU A 162 13.17 -0.78 7.97
N PRO A 163 13.00 -0.34 6.71
CA PRO A 163 14.09 0.19 5.92
C PRO A 163 14.83 1.29 6.68
N LYS A 164 16.14 1.42 6.44
CA LYS A 164 16.90 2.55 6.96
C LYS A 164 16.39 3.86 6.33
N PRO A 165 16.42 4.99 7.04
CA PRO A 165 16.22 6.29 6.43
C PRO A 165 17.26 6.49 5.31
N VAL A 166 16.82 7.03 4.18
CA VAL A 166 17.76 7.52 3.18
C VAL A 166 18.30 8.84 3.71
N GLU A 167 19.62 8.95 3.90
CA GLU A 167 20.22 10.25 4.19
C GLU A 167 20.03 11.13 2.95
N GLU A 168 19.30 12.24 3.10
CA GLU A 168 19.28 13.27 2.07
C GLU A 168 20.72 13.79 1.91
N GLY A 169 21.31 13.52 0.74
CA GLY A 169 22.58 14.11 0.38
C GLY A 169 22.47 15.62 0.50
N LYS A 170 23.35 16.21 1.33
CA LYS A 170 23.45 17.65 1.50
C LYS A 170 23.65 18.29 0.10
N PRO A 171 22.86 19.30 -0.29
CA PRO A 171 23.04 19.99 -1.55
C PRO A 171 24.42 20.68 -1.65
#